data_AF-A0A1M5P4Z9-F1
#
_entry.id   AF-A0A1M5P4Z9-F1
#
_cell.length_a   1.000
_cell.length_b   1.000
_cell.length_c   1.000
_cell.angle_alpha   90.00
_cell.angle_beta   90.00
_cell.angle_gamma   90.00
#
_symmetry.space_group_name_H-M   'P 1'
#
loop_
_entity.id
_entity.type
_entity.pdbx_description
1 polymer ?
#
loop_
_entity_poly.entity_id
_entity_poly.type
_entity_poly.pdbx_seq_one_letter_code
_entity_poly.pdbx_strand_id
1 'polypeptide(L)'
;MNKLGKVAGINLLILFCYMIFIYISNKGTGEAELGILILAAFCITIHVFLNFGLGIYFVFRHDKALGRAFFLSAGIVLVVGFSSCLGSVAL
;
A
#
# COMPACT_ATOMS: atom_id res chain seq x y z
N MET A 1 -0.59 22.16 0.33
CA MET A 1 -0.48 20.75 0.79
C MET A 1 0.99 20.36 0.76
N ASN A 2 1.59 19.93 1.88
CA ASN A 2 3.02 19.58 1.94
C ASN A 2 3.32 18.34 1.07
N LYS A 3 4.55 18.23 0.54
CA LYS A 3 5.00 17.12 -0.33
C LYS A 3 4.65 15.75 0.27
N LEU A 4 4.78 15.61 1.59
CA LEU A 4 4.38 14.44 2.37
C LEU A 4 2.91 14.05 2.15
N GLY A 5 1.99 14.97 2.40
CA GLY A 5 0.55 14.71 2.32
C GLY A 5 0.11 14.37 0.90
N LYS A 6 0.78 14.92 -0.12
CA LYS A 6 0.53 14.57 -1.52
C LYS A 6 0.97 13.14 -1.84
N VAL A 7 2.18 12.74 -1.44
CA VAL A 7 2.69 11.38 -1.67
C VAL A 7 1.87 10.35 -0.89
N ALA A 8 1.63 10.61 0.40
CA ALA A 8 0.82 9.73 1.25
C ALA A 8 -0.62 9.59 0.73
N GLY A 9 -1.24 10.70 0.31
CA GLY A 9 -2.59 10.69 -0.25
C GLY A 9 -2.70 9.86 -1.52
N ILE A 10 -1.74 9.99 -2.45
CA ILE A 10 -1.72 9.18 -3.69
C ILE A 10 -1.53 7.70 -3.36
N ASN A 11 -0.61 7.36 -2.47
CA ASN A 11 -0.38 5.97 -2.09
C ASN A 11 -1.56 5.34 -1.36
N LEU A 12 -2.24 6.09 -0.47
CA LEU A 12 -3.47 5.64 0.17
C LEU A 12 -4.62 5.47 -0.84
N LEU A 13 -4.72 6.35 -1.84
CA LEU A 13 -5.69 6.20 -2.91
C LEU A 13 -5.45 4.92 -3.72
N ILE A 14 -4.19 4.63 -4.08
CA ILE A 14 -3.82 3.40 -4.79
C ILE A 14 -4.17 2.17 -3.94
N LEU A 15 -3.81 2.19 -2.65
CA LEU A 15 -4.17 1.15 -1.67
C LEU A 15 -5.68 0.90 -1.63
N PHE A 16 -6.47 1.96 -1.58
CA PHE A 16 -7.92 1.87 -1.57
C PHE A 16 -8.48 1.25 -2.87
N CYS A 17 -7.95 1.66 -4.03
CA CYS A 17 -8.41 1.14 -5.32
C CYS A 17 -8.21 -0.37 -5.46
N TYR A 18 -7.03 -0.91 -5.12
CA TYR A 18 -6.84 -2.35 -5.24
C TYR A 18 -7.56 -3.15 -4.15
N MET A 19 -7.77 -2.59 -2.96
CA MET A 19 -8.61 -3.23 -1.94
C MET A 19 -10.06 -3.37 -2.40
N ILE A 20 -10.61 -2.33 -3.03
CA ILE A 20 -11.95 -2.41 -3.67
C ILE A 20 -11.95 -3.45 -4.78
N PHE A 21 -10.94 -3.45 -5.65
CA PHE A 21 -10.85 -4.40 -6.75
C PHE A 21 -10.85 -5.85 -6.23
N ILE A 22 -9.99 -6.14 -5.25
CA ILE A 22 -9.92 -7.44 -4.59
C ILE A 22 -11.27 -7.79 -3.95
N TYR A 23 -11.91 -6.86 -3.24
CA TYR A 23 -13.22 -7.11 -2.63
C TYR A 23 -14.32 -7.46 -3.66
N ILE A 24 -14.41 -6.69 -4.76
CA ILE A 24 -15.40 -6.93 -5.82
C ILE A 24 -15.14 -8.25 -6.53
N SER A 25 -13.87 -8.56 -6.84
CA SER A 25 -13.48 -9.80 -7.52
C SER A 25 -13.83 -11.07 -6.71
N ASN A 26 -14.02 -10.94 -5.40
CA ASN A 26 -14.23 -12.08 -4.50
C ASN A 26 -15.67 -12.31 -4.07
N LYS A 27 -16.64 -11.51 -4.52
CA LYS A 27 -18.07 -11.72 -4.23
C LYS A 27 -18.66 -13.04 -4.76
N GLY A 28 -17.88 -13.91 -5.41
CA GLY A 28 -18.37 -15.14 -6.06
C GLY A 28 -17.73 -16.46 -5.61
N THR A 29 -16.72 -16.47 -4.74
CA THR A 29 -15.97 -17.71 -4.42
C THR A 29 -15.79 -17.89 -2.91
N GLY A 30 -16.68 -18.67 -2.29
CA GLY A 30 -16.70 -18.94 -0.84
C GLY A 30 -15.53 -19.75 -0.28
N GLU A 31 -14.57 -20.16 -1.12
CA GLU A 31 -13.46 -21.08 -0.75
C GLU A 31 -12.07 -20.42 -0.92
N ALA A 32 -12.00 -19.15 -1.33
CA ALA A 32 -10.75 -18.52 -1.78
C ALA A 32 -10.12 -17.54 -0.76
N GLU A 33 -10.64 -17.39 0.45
CA GLU A 33 -10.21 -16.35 1.41
C GLU A 33 -8.71 -16.28 1.66
N LEU A 34 -8.03 -17.42 1.73
CA LEU A 34 -6.58 -17.46 1.91
C LEU A 34 -5.83 -16.91 0.69
N GLY A 35 -6.30 -17.21 -0.52
CA GLY A 35 -5.72 -16.72 -1.76
C GLY A 35 -5.87 -15.21 -1.92
N ILE A 36 -7.01 -14.68 -1.46
CA ILE A 36 -7.28 -13.23 -1.39
C ILE A 36 -6.27 -12.55 -0.47
N LEU A 37 -6.05 -13.14 0.71
CA LEU A 37 -5.13 -12.59 1.69
C LEU A 37 -3.70 -12.55 1.16
N ILE A 38 -3.26 -13.64 0.54
CA ILE A 38 -1.93 -13.75 -0.07
C ILE A 38 -1.78 -12.73 -1.19
N LEU A 39 -2.80 -12.58 -2.05
CA LEU A 39 -2.79 -11.59 -3.13
C LEU A 39 -2.71 -10.16 -2.59
N ALA A 40 -3.53 -9.83 -1.59
CA ALA A 40 -3.52 -8.51 -0.95
C ALA A 40 -2.17 -8.22 -0.29
N ALA A 41 -1.62 -9.17 0.48
CA ALA A 41 -0.31 -9.06 1.12
C ALA A 41 0.82 -8.88 0.09
N PHE A 42 0.75 -9.59 -1.04
CA PHE A 42 1.71 -9.46 -2.13
C PHE A 42 1.64 -8.07 -2.79
N CYS A 43 0.44 -7.57 -3.07
CA CYS A 43 0.24 -6.21 -3.60
C CYS A 43 0.78 -5.13 -2.65
N ILE A 44 0.50 -5.23 -1.35
CA ILE A 44 1.03 -4.30 -0.33
C ILE A 44 2.55 -4.37 -0.30
N THR A 45 3.14 -5.57 -0.32
CA THR A 45 4.59 -5.75 -0.30
C THR A 45 5.26 -5.08 -1.50
N ILE A 46 4.76 -5.32 -2.72
CA ILE A 46 5.26 -4.67 -3.94
C ILE A 46 5.14 -3.15 -3.82
N HIS A 47 4.00 -2.64 -3.33
CA HIS A 47 3.76 -1.21 -3.21
C HIS A 47 4.72 -0.55 -2.21
N VAL A 48 5.02 -1.22 -1.09
CA VAL A 48 6.01 -0.76 -0.11
C VAL A 48 7.41 -0.76 -0.73
N PHE A 49 7.80 -1.82 -1.44
CA PHE A 49 9.10 -1.89 -2.12
C PHE A 49 9.27 -0.80 -3.18
N LEU A 50 8.24 -0.52 -3.98
CA LEU A 50 8.25 0.57 -4.96
C LEU A 50 8.42 1.93 -4.27
N ASN A 51 7.70 2.17 -3.16
CA ASN A 51 7.87 3.39 -2.38
C ASN A 51 9.27 3.51 -1.78
N PHE A 52 9.85 2.40 -1.32
CA PHE A 52 11.21 2.37 -0.80
C PHE A 52 12.24 2.67 -1.89
N GLY A 53 12.11 2.06 -3.07
CA GLY A 53 12.97 2.30 -4.22
C GLY A 53 12.90 3.74 -4.72
N LEU A 54 11.70 4.31 -4.81
CA LEU A 54 11.49 5.73 -5.14
C LEU A 54 12.07 6.64 -4.06
N GLY A 55 11.88 6.28 -2.78
CA GLY A 55 12.47 7.00 -1.65
C GLY A 55 13.98 7.08 -1.74
N ILE A 56 14.64 5.95 -1.99
CA ILE A 56 16.09 5.86 -2.21
C ILE A 56 16.51 6.73 -3.40
N TYR A 57 15.83 6.57 -4.54
CA TYR A 57 16.12 7.33 -5.76
C TYR A 57 16.10 8.85 -5.52
N PHE A 58 15.08 9.36 -4.83
CA PHE A 58 14.94 10.79 -4.54
C PHE A 58 15.94 11.30 -3.50
N VAL A 59 16.34 10.46 -2.53
CA VAL A 59 17.43 10.81 -1.61
C VAL A 59 18.75 11.01 -2.34
N PHE A 60 19.09 10.12 -3.28
CA PHE A 60 20.32 10.23 -4.08
C PHE A 60 20.27 11.38 -5.10
N ARG A 61 19.08 11.81 -5.55
CA ARG A 61 18.88 12.99 -6.41
C ARG A 61 18.82 14.34 -5.67
N HIS A 62 19.27 14.41 -4.42
CA HIS A 62 19.25 15.60 -3.55
C HIS A 62 17.85 16.12 -3.12
N ASP A 63 16.72 15.51 -3.51
CA ASP A 63 15.39 15.86 -2.97
C ASP A 63 15.06 15.00 -1.75
N LYS A 64 15.85 15.19 -0.68
CA LYS A 64 15.73 14.45 0.59
C LYS A 64 14.33 14.58 1.22
N ALA A 65 13.65 15.70 0.99
CA ALA A 65 12.30 15.93 1.48
C ALA A 65 11.29 15.00 0.80
N LEU A 66 11.41 14.84 -0.52
CA LEU A 66 10.57 13.90 -1.28
C LEU A 66 10.91 12.45 -0.94
N GLY A 67 12.19 12.11 -0.83
CA GLY A 67 12.62 10.77 -0.43
C GLY A 67 12.09 10.36 0.95
N ARG A 68 12.16 11.25 1.95
CA ARG A 68 11.54 11.04 3.28
C ARG A 68 10.03 10.87 3.20
N ALA A 69 9.36 11.60 2.32
CA ALA A 69 7.92 11.45 2.12
C ALA A 69 7.54 10.06 1.58
N PHE A 70 8.33 9.52 0.66
CA PHE A 70 8.15 8.16 0.15
C PHE A 70 8.38 7.09 1.23
N PHE A 71 9.42 7.23 2.06
CA PHE A 71 9.64 6.30 3.18
C PHE A 71 8.53 6.34 4.22
N LEU A 72 8.10 7.54 4.63
CA LEU A 72 7.01 7.67 5.59
C LEU A 72 5.71 7.10 5.02
N SER A 73 5.45 7.37 3.73
CA SER A 73 4.30 6.82 3.04
C SER A 73 4.35 5.30 2.92
N ALA A 74 5.53 4.70 2.74
CA ALA A 74 5.70 3.26 2.73
C ALA A 74 5.29 2.66 4.08
N GLY A 75 5.69 3.29 5.19
CA GLY A 75 5.26 2.89 6.53
C GLY A 75 3.75 3.00 6.74
N ILE A 76 3.13 4.07 6.26
CA ILE A 76 1.67 4.24 6.33
C ILE A 76 0.95 3.14 5.52
N VAL A 77 1.39 2.88 4.29
CA VAL A 77 0.81 1.83 3.43
C VAL A 77 0.98 0.45 4.06
N LEU A 78 2.12 0.18 4.70
CA LEU A 78 2.35 -1.08 5.41
C LEU A 78 1.36 -1.25 6.56
N VAL A 79 1.22 -0.26 7.43
CA VAL A 79 0.31 -0.33 8.58
C VAL A 79 -1.14 -0.46 8.13
N VAL A 80 -1.60 0.44 7.25
CA VAL A 80 -3.00 0.45 6.78
C VAL A 80 -3.31 -0.80 5.96
N GLY A 81 -2.43 -1.21 5.04
CA GLY A 81 -2.62 -2.40 4.22
C GLY A 81 -2.65 -3.67 5.06
N PHE A 82 -1.73 -3.82 6.03
CA PHE A 82 -1.70 -5.00 6.90
C PHE A 82 -2.92 -5.06 7.84
N SER A 83 -3.36 -3.91 8.37
CA SER A 83 -4.61 -3.82 9.12
C SER A 83 -5.83 -4.22 8.29
N SER A 84 -5.89 -3.83 7.02
CA SER A 84 -6.98 -4.24 6.11
C SER A 84 -6.96 -5.74 5.85
N CYS A 85 -5.78 -6.35 5.63
CA CYS A 85 -5.67 -7.80 5.50
C CYS A 85 -6.13 -8.53 6.77
N LEU A 86 -5.72 -8.08 7.97
CA LEU A 86 -6.16 -8.68 9.23
C LEU A 86 -7.67 -8.54 9.46
N GLY A 87 -8.23 -7.37 9.13
CA GLY A 87 -9.66 -7.10 9.26
C GLY A 87 -10.52 -8.04 8.42
N SER A 88 -10.03 -8.49 7.26
CA SER A 88 -10.71 -9.50 6.43
C SER A 88 -10.68 -10.93 6.97
N VAL A 89 -9.81 -11.26 7.94
CA VAL A 89 -9.76 -12.61 8.56
C VAL A 89 -10.56 -12.67 9.87
N ALA A 90 -10.81 -11.51 10.48
CA ALA A 90 -11.45 -11.40 11.79
C ALA A 90 -12.99 -11.31 11.71
N LEU A 91 -13.56 -11.27 10.49
CA LEU A 91 -15.00 -11.22 10.23
C LEU A 91 -15.48 -12.54 9.64
#